data_AF-A0A7V0J2D5-F1
#
_entry.id   AF-A0A7V0J2D5-F1
#
_cell.length_a   1.000
_cell.length_b   1.000
_cell.length_c   1.000
_cell.angle_alpha   90.00
_cell.angle_beta   90.00
_cell.angle_gamma   90.00
#
_symmetry.space_group_name_H-M   'P 1'
#
loop_
_entity.id
_entity.type
_entity.pdbx_description
1 polymer ?
#
loop_
_entity_poly.entity_id
_entity_poly.type
_entity_poly.pdbx_seq_one_letter_code
_entity_poly.pdbx_strand_id
1 'polypeptide(L)'
;MQPEPTASPGACDEVARLRKRLDELWSRYGRSEYPEQLLRLQRGVQRRTKRIEALRCQIAQIEEQIRWLDVEIAGFGKGLEMLLGDAIRRIERDHAEAWSPVPVLGYRIWKVAGGGLHGVQVRWNGPVLDAVCRVTFDDDEIPHTDGRCGRLGCGVYAAKDVHELLQEFVAGKSCSFAAGVVAMTGKVVEHERGYRAAHARVIALAVARPANVVFADDPDVIAAIFDDPAVLQSSDVRRATWTEVHDRIAKYLSHQAWRNEWTSAGKNE
;
A
#
# COMPACT_ATOMS: atom_id res chain seq x y z
N MET A 1 -26.65 25.74 -8.23
CA MET A 1 -26.49 27.19 -7.96
C MET A 1 -27.87 27.83 -8.03
N GLN A 2 -28.50 28.11 -6.89
CA GLN A 2 -29.64 29.02 -6.88
C GLN A 2 -29.10 30.45 -6.92
N PRO A 3 -29.72 31.36 -7.70
CA PRO A 3 -29.26 32.73 -7.77
C PRO A 3 -29.39 33.38 -6.39
N GLU A 4 -28.31 34.05 -5.95
CA GLU A 4 -28.37 34.88 -4.76
C GLU A 4 -29.47 35.92 -4.92
N PRO A 5 -30.37 36.11 -3.94
CA PRO A 5 -31.33 37.19 -3.98
C PRO A 5 -30.58 38.50 -3.78
N THR A 6 -30.15 39.13 -4.87
CA THR A 6 -29.58 40.47 -4.85
C THR A 6 -30.67 41.45 -4.46
N ALA A 7 -30.66 41.92 -3.21
CA ALA A 7 -31.43 43.08 -2.83
C ALA A 7 -30.98 44.26 -3.72
N SER A 8 -31.92 44.85 -4.47
CA SER A 8 -31.63 46.04 -5.26
C SER A 8 -31.14 47.15 -4.31
N PRO A 9 -29.88 47.63 -4.42
CA PRO A 9 -29.30 48.56 -3.46
C PRO A 9 -30.17 49.81 -3.24
N GLY A 10 -30.89 50.25 -4.27
CA GLY A 10 -31.75 51.43 -4.21
C GLY A 10 -33.07 51.27 -3.43
N ALA A 11 -33.51 50.04 -3.11
CA ALA A 11 -34.80 49.82 -2.44
C ALA A 11 -34.77 50.18 -0.95
N CYS A 12 -33.65 49.92 -0.25
CA CYS A 12 -33.49 50.32 1.15
C CYS A 12 -33.36 51.84 1.30
N ASP A 13 -32.62 52.49 0.39
CA ASP A 13 -32.41 53.94 0.38
C ASP A 13 -33.72 54.69 0.10
N GLU A 14 -34.54 54.16 -0.81
CA GLU A 14 -35.85 54.72 -1.13
C GLU A 14 -36.82 54.61 0.05
N VAL A 15 -36.87 53.45 0.74
CA VAL A 15 -37.70 53.25 1.93
C VAL A 15 -37.28 54.20 3.06
N ALA A 16 -35.97 54.40 3.27
CA ALA A 16 -35.46 55.35 4.25
C ALA A 16 -35.86 56.80 3.92
N ARG A 17 -35.76 57.20 2.65
CA ARG A 17 -36.20 58.51 2.15
C ARG A 17 -37.69 58.74 2.37
N LEU A 18 -38.52 57.77 2.00
CA LEU A 18 -39.98 57.85 2.18
C LEU A 18 -40.37 57.91 3.65
N ARG A 19 -39.66 57.20 4.53
CA ARG A 19 -39.90 57.24 5.97
C ARG A 19 -39.59 58.61 6.56
N LYS A 20 -38.44 59.20 6.20
CA LYS A 20 -38.08 60.56 6.60
C LYS A 20 -39.12 61.59 6.13
N ARG A 21 -39.58 61.45 4.88
CA ARG A 21 -40.61 62.33 4.33
C ARG A 21 -41.94 62.19 5.08
N LEU A 22 -42.31 60.98 5.49
CA LEU A 22 -43.52 60.76 6.26
C LEU A 22 -43.44 61.36 7.67
N ASP A 23 -42.29 61.23 8.34
CA ASP A 23 -42.05 61.84 9.65
C ASP A 23 -42.16 63.38 9.59
N GLU A 24 -41.64 64.01 8.52
CA GLU A 24 -41.81 65.45 8.26
C GLU A 24 -43.28 65.85 8.11
N LEU A 25 -44.07 65.06 7.37
CA LEU A 25 -45.48 65.32 7.16
C LEU A 25 -46.27 65.17 8.47
N TRP A 26 -45.98 64.15 9.28
CA TRP A 26 -46.59 63.97 10.59
C TRP A 26 -46.26 65.07 11.60
N SER A 27 -45.05 65.61 11.53
CA SER A 27 -44.68 66.78 12.34
C SER A 27 -45.46 68.03 11.96
N ARG A 28 -45.91 68.16 10.70
CA ARG A 28 -46.62 69.35 10.18
C ARG A 28 -48.13 69.26 10.31
N TYR A 29 -48.70 68.07 10.11
CA TYR A 29 -50.15 67.88 9.97
C TYR A 29 -50.77 66.99 11.06
N GLY A 30 -49.96 66.55 12.04
CA GLY A 30 -50.38 65.61 13.07
C GLY A 30 -50.25 64.14 12.62
N ARG A 31 -50.14 63.24 13.59
CA ARG A 31 -50.03 61.80 13.32
C ARG A 31 -51.38 61.22 12.91
N SER A 32 -51.36 60.39 11.88
CA SER A 32 -52.49 59.52 11.48
C SER A 32 -52.06 58.05 11.60
N GLU A 33 -53.02 57.14 11.72
CA GLU A 33 -52.73 55.72 11.83
C GLU A 33 -52.13 55.16 10.54
N TYR A 34 -51.18 54.24 10.69
CA TYR A 34 -50.61 53.54 9.55
C TYR A 34 -51.63 52.54 8.96
N PRO A 35 -51.69 52.41 7.62
CA PRO A 35 -52.44 51.32 6.99
C PRO A 35 -51.95 49.95 7.50
N GLU A 36 -52.88 49.03 7.76
CA GLU A 36 -52.53 47.70 8.30
C GLU A 36 -51.53 46.93 7.43
N GLN A 37 -51.60 47.09 6.09
CA GLN A 37 -50.68 46.43 5.16
C GLN A 37 -49.23 46.88 5.40
N LEU A 38 -49.02 48.17 5.70
CA LEU A 38 -47.69 48.71 6.00
C LEU A 38 -47.16 48.16 7.34
N LEU A 39 -48.00 48.11 8.37
CA LEU A 39 -47.65 47.52 9.67
C LEU A 39 -47.30 46.03 9.55
N ARG A 40 -47.99 45.28 8.69
CA ARG A 40 -47.68 43.88 8.40
C ARG A 40 -46.30 43.73 7.74
N LEU A 41 -45.99 44.57 6.77
CA LEU A 41 -44.68 44.58 6.10
C LEU A 41 -43.55 44.98 7.06
N GLN A 42 -43.75 46.03 7.88
CA GLN A 42 -42.77 46.45 8.89
C GLN A 42 -42.47 45.33 9.90
N ARG A 43 -43.50 44.65 10.42
CA ARG A 43 -43.32 43.47 11.28
C ARG A 43 -42.64 42.31 10.55
N GLY A 44 -42.90 42.15 9.25
CA GLY A 44 -42.26 41.15 8.40
C GLY A 44 -40.76 41.39 8.19
N VAL A 45 -40.37 42.65 7.98
CA VAL A 45 -38.98 43.10 7.86
C VAL A 45 -38.27 42.93 9.20
N GLN A 46 -38.82 43.48 10.29
CA GLN A 46 -38.23 43.36 11.64
C GLN A 46 -37.95 41.91 12.05
N ARG A 47 -38.89 40.98 11.81
CA ARG A 47 -38.69 39.56 12.13
C ARG A 47 -37.54 38.94 11.36
N ARG A 48 -37.41 39.26 10.07
CA ARG A 48 -36.32 38.74 9.23
C ARG A 48 -34.98 39.37 9.56
N THR A 49 -34.94 40.67 9.86
CA THR A 49 -33.74 41.35 10.36
C THR A 49 -33.24 40.69 11.65
N LYS A 50 -34.11 40.50 12.65
CA LYS A 50 -33.76 39.78 13.89
C LYS A 50 -33.27 38.35 13.63
N ARG A 51 -33.87 37.64 12.66
CA ARG A 51 -33.42 36.30 12.28
C ARG A 51 -32.04 36.32 11.64
N ILE A 52 -31.74 37.29 10.78
CA ILE A 52 -30.41 37.48 10.18
C ILE A 52 -29.37 37.78 11.26
N GLU A 53 -29.68 38.66 12.22
CA GLU A 53 -28.79 38.96 13.35
C GLU A 53 -28.50 37.70 14.18
N ALA A 54 -29.54 36.92 14.50
CA ALA A 54 -29.37 35.64 15.21
C ALA A 54 -28.51 34.65 14.42
N LEU A 55 -28.73 34.52 13.11
CA LEU A 55 -27.93 33.65 12.24
C LEU A 55 -26.47 34.11 12.15
N ARG A 56 -26.21 35.43 12.08
CA ARG A 56 -24.85 35.99 12.10
C ARG A 56 -24.13 35.67 13.41
N CYS A 57 -24.84 35.76 14.54
CA CYS A 57 -24.30 35.36 15.84
C CYS A 57 -23.96 33.86 15.86
N GLN A 58 -24.83 33.01 15.30
CA GLN A 58 -24.57 31.57 15.18
C GLN A 58 -23.35 31.28 14.28
N ILE A 59 -23.19 31.98 13.15
CA ILE A 59 -22.01 31.85 12.29
C ILE A 59 -20.74 32.19 13.07
N ALA A 60 -20.72 33.32 13.79
CA ALA A 60 -19.57 33.70 14.59
C ALA A 60 -19.20 32.65 15.66
N GLN A 61 -20.21 32.04 16.30
CA GLN A 61 -20.01 30.94 17.25
C GLN A 61 -19.43 29.69 16.59
N ILE A 62 -19.93 29.31 15.41
CA ILE A 62 -19.40 28.15 14.66
C ILE A 62 -17.96 28.41 14.22
N GLU A 63 -17.65 29.61 13.71
CA GLU A 63 -16.29 29.97 13.33
C GLU A 63 -15.32 29.93 14.52
N GLU A 64 -15.78 30.31 15.72
CA GLU A 64 -15.00 30.18 16.94
C GLU A 64 -14.76 28.71 17.33
N GLN A 65 -15.79 27.86 17.22
CA GLN A 65 -15.65 26.41 17.45
C GLN A 65 -14.68 25.77 16.46
N ILE A 66 -14.74 26.12 15.17
CA ILE A 66 -13.80 25.64 14.16
C ILE A 66 -12.36 26.03 14.55
N ARG A 67 -12.12 27.31 14.88
CA ARG A 67 -10.80 27.76 15.32
C ARG A 67 -10.30 27.00 16.55
N TRP A 68 -11.18 26.71 17.51
CA TRP A 68 -10.82 25.95 18.69
C TRP A 68 -10.44 24.50 18.37
N LEU A 69 -11.22 23.84 17.50
CA LEU A 69 -10.92 22.48 17.03
C LEU A 69 -9.62 22.43 16.23
N ASP A 70 -9.31 23.43 15.40
CA ASP A 70 -8.04 23.51 14.67
C ASP A 70 -6.84 23.55 15.64
N VAL A 71 -6.95 24.31 16.72
CA VAL A 71 -5.92 24.36 17.78
C VAL A 71 -5.81 23.02 18.50
N GLU A 72 -6.93 22.35 18.78
CA GLU A 72 -6.95 21.04 19.43
C GLU A 72 -6.31 19.95 18.55
N ILE A 73 -6.66 19.90 17.26
CA ILE A 73 -6.07 19.00 16.26
C ILE A 73 -4.56 19.22 16.16
N ALA A 74 -4.11 20.49 16.10
CA ALA A 74 -2.69 20.81 16.10
C ALA A 74 -1.99 20.36 17.39
N GLY A 75 -2.68 20.44 18.54
CA GLY A 75 -2.22 19.91 19.82
C GLY A 75 -2.04 18.39 19.80
N PHE A 76 -3.02 17.64 19.28
CA PHE A 76 -2.93 16.19 19.11
C PHE A 76 -1.82 15.79 18.14
N GLY A 77 -1.56 16.58 17.10
CA GLY A 77 -0.49 16.32 16.13
C GLY A 77 0.88 16.14 16.78
N LYS A 78 1.24 17.00 17.75
CA LYS A 78 2.51 16.88 18.49
C LYS A 78 2.58 15.63 19.36
N GLY A 79 1.47 15.26 20.00
CA GLY A 79 1.37 14.04 20.78
C GLY A 79 1.54 12.79 19.92
N LEU A 80 0.89 12.76 18.76
CA LEU A 80 1.03 11.69 17.76
C LEU A 80 2.46 11.59 17.25
N GLU A 81 3.08 12.71 16.87
CA GLU A 81 4.47 12.76 16.40
C GLU A 81 5.44 12.16 17.43
N MET A 82 5.28 12.55 18.71
CA MET A 82 6.10 12.02 19.80
C MET A 82 5.90 10.51 19.98
N LEU A 83 4.64 10.05 20.06
CA LEU A 83 4.32 8.63 20.25
C LEU A 83 4.78 7.75 19.09
N LEU A 84 4.60 8.21 17.84
CA LEU A 84 5.08 7.53 16.65
C LEU A 84 6.61 7.50 16.63
N GLY A 85 7.28 8.62 16.95
CA GLY A 85 8.74 8.68 17.03
C GLY A 85 9.31 7.74 18.11
N ASP A 86 8.66 7.65 19.27
CA ASP A 86 9.03 6.70 20.32
C ASP A 86 8.81 5.24 19.90
N ALA A 87 7.69 4.95 19.24
CA ALA A 87 7.42 3.62 18.71
C ALA A 87 8.47 3.19 17.67
N ILE A 88 8.80 4.08 16.72
CA ILE A 88 9.87 3.83 15.72
C ILE A 88 11.21 3.56 16.43
N ARG A 89 11.65 4.45 17.32
CA ARG A 89 12.92 4.28 18.06
C ARG A 89 12.95 2.99 18.87
N ARG A 90 11.82 2.58 19.43
CA ARG A 90 11.71 1.32 20.16
C ARG A 90 11.85 0.14 19.23
N ILE A 91 11.15 0.13 18.09
CA ILE A 91 11.29 -0.92 17.07
C ILE A 91 12.74 -1.00 16.59
N GLU A 92 13.35 0.13 16.27
CA GLU A 92 14.77 0.21 15.86
C GLU A 92 15.71 -0.33 16.94
N ARG A 93 15.47 -0.03 18.21
CA ARG A 93 16.29 -0.54 19.33
C ARG A 93 16.10 -2.03 19.56
N ASP A 94 14.84 -2.48 19.59
CA ASP A 94 14.47 -3.85 19.96
C ASP A 94 14.79 -4.84 18.83
N HIS A 95 14.84 -4.36 17.57
CA HIS A 95 15.12 -5.19 16.40
C HIS A 95 16.47 -4.91 15.72
N ALA A 96 17.13 -3.77 15.98
CA ALA A 96 18.39 -3.37 15.33
C ALA A 96 18.36 -3.56 13.79
N GLU A 97 19.51 -3.67 13.12
CA GLU A 97 19.64 -3.99 11.68
C GLU A 97 19.04 -5.37 11.28
N ALA A 98 18.19 -6.01 12.09
CA ALA A 98 17.41 -7.17 11.65
C ALA A 98 16.42 -6.81 10.51
N TRP A 99 16.18 -5.51 10.30
CA TRP A 99 15.71 -5.00 9.02
C TRP A 99 16.91 -4.70 8.13
N SER A 100 17.35 -5.73 7.41
CA SER A 100 18.29 -5.52 6.33
C SER A 100 17.56 -4.79 5.19
N PRO A 101 17.94 -3.55 4.80
CA PRO A 101 17.45 -2.95 3.54
C PRO A 101 17.91 -3.79 2.34
N VAL A 102 18.87 -4.69 2.56
CA VAL A 102 19.36 -5.66 1.62
C VAL A 102 18.46 -6.90 1.65
N PRO A 103 17.96 -7.37 0.50
CA PRO A 103 17.16 -8.59 0.44
C PRO A 103 17.95 -9.81 0.95
N VAL A 104 17.29 -10.66 1.74
CA VAL A 104 17.84 -11.97 2.09
C VAL A 104 17.73 -12.88 0.87
N LEU A 105 18.86 -13.43 0.42
CA LEU A 105 18.84 -14.35 -0.71
C LEU A 105 18.51 -15.78 -0.25
N GLY A 106 17.72 -16.48 -1.06
CA GLY A 106 17.44 -17.89 -0.85
C GLY A 106 17.15 -18.61 -2.16
N TYR A 107 17.06 -19.94 -2.10
CA TYR A 107 16.79 -20.78 -3.26
C TYR A 107 15.37 -21.31 -3.23
N ARG A 108 14.69 -21.33 -4.37
CA ARG A 108 13.32 -21.81 -4.48
C ARG A 108 13.14 -22.74 -5.67
N ILE A 109 12.22 -23.69 -5.51
CA ILE A 109 11.82 -24.62 -6.57
C ILE A 109 10.34 -24.45 -6.93
N TRP A 110 10.04 -24.61 -8.21
CA TRP A 110 8.69 -24.63 -8.77
C TRP A 110 8.50 -25.89 -9.60
N LYS A 111 7.30 -26.45 -9.53
CA LYS A 111 6.84 -27.46 -10.49
C LYS A 111 6.48 -26.76 -11.81
N VAL A 112 6.99 -27.28 -12.92
CA VAL A 112 6.59 -26.81 -14.27
C VAL A 112 5.45 -27.71 -14.76
N ALA A 113 4.24 -27.17 -14.83
CA ALA A 113 3.05 -27.90 -15.27
C ALA A 113 2.00 -26.93 -15.83
N GLY A 114 1.16 -27.41 -16.75
CA GLY A 114 0.01 -26.65 -17.27
C GLY A 114 0.36 -25.28 -17.86
N GLY A 115 1.57 -25.13 -18.43
CA GLY A 115 2.04 -23.85 -19.00
C GLY A 115 2.44 -22.81 -17.95
N GLY A 116 2.80 -23.21 -16.72
CA GLY A 116 3.24 -22.25 -15.70
C GLY A 116 4.13 -22.85 -14.61
N LEU A 117 4.61 -21.97 -13.74
CA LEU A 117 5.44 -22.30 -12.58
C LEU A 117 4.58 -22.30 -11.30
N HIS A 118 4.57 -23.43 -10.60
CA HIS A 118 3.76 -23.63 -9.40
C HIS A 118 4.63 -23.84 -8.17
N GLY A 119 4.40 -23.04 -7.13
CA GLY A 119 4.85 -23.35 -5.78
C GLY A 119 3.93 -24.38 -5.11
N VAL A 120 4.17 -24.64 -3.83
CA VAL A 120 3.40 -25.64 -3.06
C VAL A 120 1.90 -25.36 -3.04
N GLN A 121 1.49 -24.10 -2.91
CA GLN A 121 0.08 -23.72 -2.77
C GLN A 121 -0.46 -22.90 -3.94
N VAL A 122 0.39 -22.24 -4.71
CA VAL A 122 -0.03 -21.21 -5.68
C VAL A 122 0.78 -21.29 -6.97
N ARG A 123 0.11 -20.98 -8.09
CA ARG A 123 0.79 -20.58 -9.32
C ARG A 123 1.45 -19.22 -9.10
N TRP A 124 2.66 -19.06 -9.62
CA TRP A 124 3.31 -17.76 -9.75
C TRP A 124 2.96 -17.21 -11.13
N ASN A 125 2.29 -16.06 -11.18
CA ASN A 125 1.88 -15.40 -12.43
C ASN A 125 2.94 -14.40 -12.93
N GLY A 126 4.12 -14.38 -12.31
CA GLY A 126 5.20 -13.48 -12.62
C GLY A 126 6.41 -13.74 -11.72
N PRO A 127 7.51 -13.00 -11.91
CA PRO A 127 8.74 -13.18 -11.15
C PRO A 127 8.67 -12.65 -9.71
N VAL A 128 7.56 -12.02 -9.34
CA VAL A 128 7.32 -11.48 -7.99
C VAL A 128 6.15 -12.20 -7.36
N LEU A 129 6.27 -12.53 -6.07
CA LEU A 129 5.16 -13.02 -5.27
C LEU A 129 5.11 -12.32 -3.91
N ASP A 130 3.93 -11.80 -3.60
CA ASP A 130 3.55 -11.37 -2.26
C ASP A 130 2.85 -12.52 -1.53
N ALA A 131 3.27 -12.77 -0.29
CA ALA A 131 2.67 -13.76 0.56
C ALA A 131 1.30 -13.27 1.04
N VAL A 132 0.33 -14.18 1.00
CA VAL A 132 -1.03 -13.96 1.55
C VAL A 132 -1.34 -15.11 2.49
N CYS A 133 -1.92 -14.81 3.65
CA CYS A 133 -2.39 -15.87 4.55
C CYS A 133 -3.73 -16.43 4.05
N ARG A 134 -3.72 -17.65 3.53
CA ARG A 134 -4.94 -18.32 3.01
C ARG A 134 -5.80 -18.98 4.09
N VAL A 135 -5.37 -18.92 5.35
CA VAL A 135 -6.10 -19.49 6.49
C VAL A 135 -6.89 -18.40 7.20
N THR A 136 -6.21 -17.32 7.60
CA THR A 136 -6.85 -16.22 8.33
C THR A 136 -7.33 -15.10 7.41
N PHE A 137 -6.82 -14.99 6.18
CA PHE A 137 -7.02 -13.83 5.29
C PHE A 137 -6.71 -12.49 5.97
N ASP A 138 -5.82 -12.57 6.95
CA ASP A 138 -5.24 -11.46 7.68
C ASP A 138 -3.93 -11.09 7.00
N ASP A 139 -3.86 -9.86 6.51
CA ASP A 139 -2.69 -9.31 5.82
C ASP A 139 -1.72 -8.64 6.79
N ASP A 140 -2.09 -8.51 8.08
CA ASP A 140 -1.20 -7.99 9.09
C ASP A 140 -0.10 -9.01 9.43
N GLU A 141 1.14 -8.55 9.53
CA GLU A 141 2.25 -9.33 10.10
C GLU A 141 2.68 -10.60 9.34
N ILE A 142 2.40 -10.70 8.02
CA ILE A 142 2.85 -11.83 7.19
C ILE A 142 4.38 -11.79 6.99
N PRO A 143 5.12 -12.90 7.19
CA PRO A 143 4.68 -14.20 7.69
C PRO A 143 4.34 -14.19 9.17
N HIS A 144 3.19 -14.76 9.54
CA HIS A 144 2.81 -14.94 10.93
C HIS A 144 3.82 -15.85 11.66
N THR A 145 4.28 -15.36 12.80
CA THR A 145 5.26 -16.02 13.68
C THR A 145 4.62 -16.75 14.86
N ASP A 146 3.34 -16.48 15.14
CA ASP A 146 2.56 -17.09 16.22
C ASP A 146 1.95 -18.46 15.86
N GLY A 147 2.16 -18.93 14.63
CA GLY A 147 1.64 -20.22 14.17
C GLY A 147 0.14 -20.25 13.86
N ARG A 148 -0.56 -19.09 13.85
CA ARG A 148 -2.01 -19.02 13.57
C ARG A 148 -2.43 -19.59 12.21
N CYS A 149 -1.47 -19.72 11.29
CA CYS A 149 -1.64 -20.24 9.93
C CYS A 149 -1.67 -21.78 9.83
N GLY A 150 -1.52 -22.49 10.95
CA GLY A 150 -1.42 -23.95 10.96
C GLY A 150 -0.05 -24.49 10.53
N ARG A 151 0.01 -25.78 10.19
CA ARG A 151 1.26 -26.54 9.98
C ARG A 151 2.14 -25.98 8.86
N LEU A 152 1.54 -25.50 7.77
CA LEU A 152 2.24 -24.81 6.69
C LEU A 152 1.99 -23.32 6.87
N GLY A 153 2.87 -22.66 7.63
CA GLY A 153 2.78 -21.23 7.89
C GLY A 153 2.65 -20.40 6.60
N CYS A 154 2.02 -19.22 6.68
CA CYS A 154 2.04 -18.31 5.54
C CYS A 154 3.48 -17.80 5.25
N GLY A 155 3.69 -17.24 4.07
CA GLY A 155 4.98 -16.73 3.62
C GLY A 155 5.47 -17.37 2.32
N VAL A 156 6.34 -16.66 1.61
CA VAL A 156 7.10 -17.24 0.51
C VAL A 156 8.27 -18.03 1.09
N TYR A 157 8.35 -19.32 0.76
CA TYR A 157 9.40 -20.21 1.23
C TYR A 157 10.65 -20.18 0.33
N ALA A 158 11.82 -20.14 0.93
CA ALA A 158 13.11 -20.33 0.25
C ALA A 158 14.05 -21.17 1.14
N ALA A 159 14.92 -21.98 0.54
CA ALA A 159 15.96 -22.73 1.22
C ALA A 159 17.25 -21.91 1.32
N LYS A 160 18.08 -22.22 2.32
CA LYS A 160 19.43 -21.61 2.47
C LYS A 160 20.45 -22.21 1.51
N ASP A 161 20.28 -23.48 1.18
CA ASP A 161 21.19 -24.21 0.31
C ASP A 161 20.46 -24.81 -0.90
N VAL A 162 21.09 -24.69 -2.07
CA VAL A 162 20.53 -25.18 -3.34
C VAL A 162 20.65 -26.69 -3.47
N HIS A 163 21.69 -27.31 -2.92
CA HIS A 163 21.91 -28.75 -3.01
C HIS A 163 20.88 -29.50 -2.15
N GLU A 164 20.66 -29.04 -0.91
CA GLU A 164 19.61 -29.57 -0.02
C GLU A 164 18.24 -29.46 -0.70
N LEU A 165 17.93 -28.30 -1.29
CA LEU A 165 16.68 -28.08 -2.01
C LEU A 165 16.51 -29.05 -3.19
N LEU A 166 17.54 -29.23 -4.03
CA LEU A 166 17.48 -30.14 -5.17
C LEU A 166 17.39 -31.60 -4.70
N GLN A 167 18.10 -31.96 -3.64
CA GLN A 167 18.10 -33.32 -3.09
C GLN A 167 16.73 -33.69 -2.51
N GLU A 168 16.12 -32.83 -1.69
CA GLU A 168 14.83 -33.12 -1.05
C GLU A 168 13.67 -33.17 -2.06
N PHE A 169 13.68 -32.28 -3.06
CA PHE A 169 12.51 -32.10 -3.92
C PHE A 169 12.60 -32.81 -5.27
N VAL A 170 13.81 -33.04 -5.79
CA VAL A 170 14.03 -33.51 -7.17
C VAL A 170 14.73 -34.86 -7.25
N ALA A 171 15.61 -35.21 -6.29
CA ALA A 171 16.38 -36.45 -6.37
C ALA A 171 15.48 -37.67 -6.63
N GLY A 172 15.80 -38.43 -7.67
CA GLY A 172 15.04 -39.61 -8.10
C GLY A 172 13.77 -39.35 -8.89
N LYS A 173 13.41 -38.09 -9.19
CA LYS A 173 12.23 -37.72 -10.00
C LYS A 173 12.65 -37.23 -11.38
N SER A 174 12.13 -37.86 -12.43
CA SER A 174 12.29 -37.39 -13.81
C SER A 174 11.11 -36.49 -14.21
N CYS A 175 11.02 -35.29 -13.65
CA CYS A 175 9.98 -34.32 -14.00
C CYS A 175 10.55 -32.93 -14.28
N SER A 176 9.88 -32.16 -15.14
CA SER A 176 10.26 -30.77 -15.39
C SER A 176 10.05 -29.91 -14.14
N PHE A 177 11.03 -29.10 -13.81
CA PHE A 177 10.99 -28.18 -12.68
C PHE A 177 11.77 -26.90 -13.01
N ALA A 178 11.53 -25.85 -12.24
CA ALA A 178 12.37 -24.67 -12.24
C ALA A 178 12.96 -24.48 -10.85
N ALA A 179 14.21 -24.06 -10.77
CA ALA A 179 14.88 -23.66 -9.53
C ALA A 179 15.45 -22.26 -9.73
N GLY A 180 15.49 -21.44 -8.68
CA GLY A 180 15.91 -20.05 -8.82
C GLY A 180 16.39 -19.45 -7.53
N VAL A 181 17.13 -18.35 -7.67
CA VAL A 181 17.48 -17.48 -6.55
C VAL A 181 16.38 -16.44 -6.40
N VAL A 182 15.93 -16.23 -5.16
CA VAL A 182 14.93 -15.24 -4.80
C VAL A 182 15.52 -14.23 -3.82
N ALA A 183 15.27 -12.95 -4.11
CA ALA A 183 15.50 -11.84 -3.20
C ALA A 183 14.26 -11.67 -2.31
N MET A 184 14.44 -11.90 -1.01
CA MET A 184 13.37 -11.91 -0.01
C MET A 184 13.37 -10.59 0.77
N THR A 185 12.21 -9.93 0.85
CA THR A 185 12.05 -8.60 1.48
C THR A 185 10.78 -8.51 2.34
N GLY A 186 10.63 -7.40 3.06
CA GLY A 186 9.61 -7.23 4.09
C GLY A 186 9.97 -8.00 5.36
N LYS A 187 8.98 -8.57 6.05
CA LYS A 187 9.25 -9.47 7.17
C LYS A 187 9.82 -10.78 6.65
N VAL A 188 11.04 -11.12 7.07
CA VAL A 188 11.69 -12.41 6.79
C VAL A 188 11.87 -13.15 8.10
N VAL A 189 11.33 -14.36 8.18
CA VAL A 189 11.47 -15.26 9.32
C VAL A 189 12.46 -16.35 8.92
N GLU A 190 13.60 -16.37 9.59
CA GLU A 190 14.60 -17.42 9.43
C GLU A 190 14.20 -18.69 10.18
N HIS A 191 14.40 -19.83 9.52
CA HIS A 191 14.27 -21.18 10.06
C HIS A 191 15.62 -21.88 9.89
N GLU A 192 15.76 -23.07 10.49
CA GLU A 192 16.99 -23.86 10.43
C GLU A 192 17.48 -24.07 8.98
N ARG A 193 16.59 -24.51 8.07
CA ARG A 193 16.91 -24.86 6.68
C ARG A 193 16.52 -23.82 5.62
N GLY A 194 15.90 -22.72 6.02
CA GLY A 194 15.29 -21.82 5.05
C GLY A 194 14.70 -20.55 5.64
N TYR A 195 13.93 -19.85 4.82
CA TYR A 195 13.29 -18.57 5.13
C TYR A 195 11.82 -18.62 4.75
N ARG A 196 11.01 -17.84 5.48
CA ARG A 196 9.67 -17.42 5.05
C ARG A 196 9.67 -15.90 4.93
N ALA A 197 9.26 -15.34 3.80
CA ALA A 197 9.19 -13.89 3.62
C ALA A 197 7.81 -13.37 3.22
N ALA A 198 7.60 -12.08 3.46
CA ALA A 198 6.44 -11.33 2.98
C ALA A 198 6.47 -11.17 1.46
N HIS A 199 7.63 -10.83 0.91
CA HIS A 199 7.80 -10.58 -0.52
C HIS A 199 9.00 -11.36 -1.08
N ALA A 200 8.87 -11.82 -2.31
CA ALA A 200 9.96 -12.46 -3.03
C ALA A 200 10.00 -12.01 -4.49
N ARG A 201 11.21 -11.73 -4.99
CA ARG A 201 11.49 -11.50 -6.41
C ARG A 201 12.53 -12.50 -6.91
N VAL A 202 12.25 -13.17 -8.02
CA VAL A 202 13.22 -14.04 -8.69
C VAL A 202 14.30 -13.19 -9.35
N ILE A 203 15.57 -13.48 -9.06
CA ILE A 203 16.73 -12.78 -9.63
C ILE A 203 17.50 -13.65 -10.62
N ALA A 204 17.41 -14.97 -10.49
CA ALA A 204 17.99 -15.92 -11.43
C ALA A 204 17.14 -17.19 -11.44
N LEU A 205 17.04 -17.82 -12.61
CA LEU A 205 16.19 -18.98 -12.83
C LEU A 205 16.92 -20.02 -13.68
N ALA A 206 16.70 -21.28 -13.35
CA ALA A 206 17.09 -22.44 -14.12
C ALA A 206 15.87 -23.32 -14.35
N VAL A 207 15.52 -23.59 -15.61
CA VAL A 207 14.40 -24.46 -15.97
C VAL A 207 14.94 -25.78 -16.49
N ALA A 208 14.70 -26.86 -15.76
CA ALA A 208 15.10 -28.20 -16.11
C ALA A 208 13.95 -28.96 -16.78
N ARG A 209 14.27 -29.64 -17.88
CA ARG A 209 13.39 -30.58 -18.58
C ARG A 209 14.18 -31.87 -18.87
N PRO A 210 13.51 -33.00 -19.21
CA PRO A 210 14.18 -34.29 -19.37
C PRO A 210 15.37 -34.38 -20.34
N ALA A 211 15.61 -33.36 -21.18
CA ALA A 211 16.70 -33.34 -22.15
C ALA A 211 17.52 -32.04 -22.17
N ASN A 212 17.15 -31.01 -21.39
CA ASN A 212 17.84 -29.73 -21.40
C ASN A 212 17.63 -28.94 -20.11
N VAL A 213 18.51 -27.96 -19.91
CA VAL A 213 18.40 -26.94 -18.88
C VAL A 213 18.59 -25.58 -19.52
N VAL A 214 17.72 -24.64 -19.16
CA VAL A 214 17.80 -23.25 -19.60
C VAL A 214 18.10 -22.39 -18.38
N PHE A 215 19.02 -21.44 -18.52
CA PHE A 215 19.41 -20.49 -17.48
C PHE A 215 19.01 -19.07 -17.90
N ALA A 216 18.50 -18.28 -16.96
CA ALA A 216 18.16 -16.88 -17.16
C ALA A 216 18.48 -16.06 -15.91
N ASP A 217 19.04 -14.88 -16.09
CA ASP A 217 19.24 -13.82 -15.07
C ASP A 217 18.76 -12.45 -15.58
N ASP A 218 18.40 -12.33 -16.86
CA ASP A 218 17.74 -11.16 -17.42
C ASP A 218 16.28 -11.06 -16.95
N PRO A 219 15.84 -9.92 -16.37
CA PRO A 219 14.49 -9.76 -15.83
C PRO A 219 13.36 -10.00 -16.84
N ASP A 220 13.53 -9.57 -18.10
CA ASP A 220 12.50 -9.69 -19.13
C ASP A 220 12.39 -11.15 -19.60
N VAL A 221 13.52 -11.84 -19.72
CA VAL A 221 13.55 -13.29 -19.99
C VAL A 221 12.91 -14.07 -18.85
N ILE A 222 13.21 -13.73 -17.59
CA ILE A 222 12.60 -14.38 -16.43
C ILE A 222 11.08 -14.17 -16.47
N ALA A 223 10.60 -12.94 -16.70
CA ALA A 223 9.17 -12.67 -16.79
C ALA A 223 8.48 -13.52 -17.88
N ALA A 224 9.09 -13.60 -19.07
CA ALA A 224 8.58 -14.43 -20.17
C ALA A 224 8.48 -15.92 -19.82
N ILE A 225 9.42 -16.46 -19.02
CA ILE A 225 9.37 -17.86 -18.55
C ILE A 225 8.17 -18.10 -17.62
N PHE A 226 7.81 -17.13 -16.79
CA PHE A 226 6.65 -17.25 -15.89
C PHE A 226 5.32 -17.22 -16.65
N ASP A 227 5.26 -16.49 -17.76
CA ASP A 227 4.10 -16.43 -18.66
C ASP A 227 3.93 -17.73 -19.46
N ASP A 228 4.99 -18.15 -20.15
CA ASP A 228 5.05 -19.43 -20.84
C ASP A 228 6.45 -20.07 -20.74
N PRO A 229 6.60 -21.11 -19.90
CA PRO A 229 7.89 -21.76 -19.73
C PRO A 229 8.37 -22.49 -21.00
N ALA A 230 7.52 -22.69 -22.01
CA ALA A 230 7.87 -23.32 -23.28
C ALA A 230 8.61 -22.40 -24.26
N VAL A 231 8.62 -21.08 -24.02
CA VAL A 231 9.21 -20.07 -24.92
C VAL A 231 10.71 -20.25 -25.14
N LEU A 232 11.43 -20.87 -24.19
CA LEU A 232 12.86 -21.08 -24.32
C LEU A 232 13.19 -22.49 -24.82
N GLN A 233 13.46 -22.59 -26.12
CA GLN A 233 14.09 -23.76 -26.73
C GLN A 233 15.61 -23.59 -26.70
N SER A 234 16.34 -24.53 -26.08
CA SER A 234 17.81 -24.52 -26.15
C SER A 234 18.30 -25.22 -27.42
N SER A 235 19.25 -24.60 -28.11
CA SER A 235 19.85 -25.09 -29.36
C SER A 235 20.85 -26.25 -29.17
N ASP A 236 21.31 -26.51 -27.94
CA ASP A 236 22.33 -27.53 -27.65
C ASP A 236 21.78 -28.66 -26.77
N VAL A 237 21.47 -29.79 -27.42
CA VAL A 237 20.99 -31.02 -26.76
C VAL A 237 22.13 -32.04 -26.69
N ARG A 238 23.03 -31.86 -25.71
CA ARG A 238 23.79 -33.01 -25.19
C ARG A 238 22.93 -33.69 -24.13
N ARG A 239 22.65 -34.98 -24.29
CA ARG A 239 21.99 -35.79 -23.25
C ARG A 239 22.88 -35.78 -22.00
N ALA A 240 22.47 -35.05 -20.98
CA ALA A 240 23.08 -35.05 -19.66
C ALA A 240 22.27 -35.93 -18.72
N THR A 241 22.92 -36.56 -17.74
CA THR A 241 22.24 -37.26 -16.65
C THR A 241 21.57 -36.25 -15.71
N TRP A 242 20.55 -36.66 -14.96
CA TRP A 242 19.89 -35.78 -13.98
C TRP A 242 20.85 -35.26 -12.91
N THR A 243 21.85 -36.05 -12.52
CA THR A 243 22.92 -35.63 -11.60
C THR A 243 23.72 -34.46 -12.19
N GLU A 244 24.15 -34.57 -13.45
CA GLU A 244 24.86 -33.48 -14.14
C GLU A 244 23.99 -32.22 -14.30
N VAL A 245 22.68 -32.39 -14.53
CA VAL A 245 21.73 -31.27 -14.58
C VAL A 245 21.63 -30.59 -13.22
N HIS A 246 21.53 -31.35 -12.13
CA HIS A 246 21.47 -30.81 -10.77
C HIS A 246 22.74 -30.02 -10.42
N ASP A 247 23.92 -30.59 -10.70
CA ASP A 247 25.20 -29.93 -10.43
C ASP A 247 25.35 -28.63 -11.22
N ARG A 248 24.92 -28.62 -12.49
CA ARG A 248 24.93 -27.39 -13.32
C ARG A 248 23.99 -26.32 -12.76
N ILE A 249 22.79 -26.72 -12.32
CA ILE A 249 21.83 -25.80 -11.70
C ILE A 249 22.38 -25.24 -10.40
N ALA A 250 22.88 -26.10 -9.51
CA ALA A 250 23.47 -25.70 -8.25
C ALA A 250 24.62 -24.71 -8.46
N LYS A 251 25.57 -25.05 -9.34
CA LYS A 251 26.71 -24.17 -9.67
C LYS A 251 26.26 -22.82 -10.22
N TYR A 252 25.31 -22.80 -11.16
CA TYR A 252 24.78 -21.56 -11.73
C TYR A 252 24.09 -20.70 -10.68
N LEU A 253 23.16 -21.26 -9.90
CA LEU A 253 22.39 -20.51 -8.92
C LEU A 253 23.26 -20.04 -7.76
N SER A 254 24.22 -20.84 -7.28
CA SER A 254 25.18 -20.40 -6.27
C SER A 254 26.05 -19.25 -6.76
N HIS A 255 26.50 -19.29 -8.02
CA HIS A 255 27.24 -18.17 -8.62
C HIS A 255 26.37 -16.91 -8.72
N GLN A 256 25.10 -17.05 -9.10
CA GLN A 256 24.18 -15.92 -9.15
C GLN A 256 23.87 -15.36 -7.77
N ALA A 257 23.70 -16.21 -6.75
CA ALA A 257 23.52 -15.77 -5.38
C ALA A 257 24.75 -14.99 -4.90
N TRP A 258 25.96 -15.53 -5.09
CA TRP A 258 27.21 -14.85 -4.72
C TRP A 258 27.40 -13.51 -5.43
N ARG A 259 27.13 -13.44 -6.74
CA ARG A 259 27.24 -12.19 -7.51
C ARG A 259 26.27 -11.10 -7.04
N ASN A 260 25.11 -11.51 -6.51
CA ASN A 260 24.08 -10.63 -5.98
C ASN A 260 24.15 -10.51 -4.44
N GLU A 261 25.11 -11.18 -3.80
CA GLU A 261 25.33 -11.12 -2.37
C GLU A 261 25.90 -9.73 -2.07
N TRP A 262 25.06 -8.93 -1.46
CA TRP A 262 25.43 -7.58 -1.05
C TRP A 262 26.41 -7.67 0.11
N THR A 263 27.68 -7.46 -0.19
CA THR A 263 28.68 -7.21 0.85
C THR A 263 28.59 -5.74 1.24
N SER A 264 28.30 -5.48 2.51
CA SER A 264 28.38 -4.15 3.14
C SER A 264 29.82 -3.56 3.14
N ALA A 265 30.79 -4.24 2.51
CA ALA A 265 32.22 -3.96 2.59
C ALA A 265 32.84 -3.37 1.31
N GLY A 266 32.07 -2.98 0.29
CA GLY A 266 32.68 -2.50 -0.96
C GLY A 266 31.84 -1.47 -1.72
N LYS A 267 31.91 -0.20 -1.31
CA LYS A 267 31.77 1.02 -2.13
C LYS A 267 31.87 2.28 -1.26
N ASN A 268 33.05 2.44 -0.66
CA ASN A 268 33.60 3.76 -0.34
C ASN A 268 34.89 3.87 -1.17
N GLU A 269 34.75 4.15 -2.46
CA GLU A 269 35.76 4.82 -3.28
C GLU A 269 35.06 5.95 -4.05
#